data_AF-A0AAJ2BZG0-F1
#
_entry.id   AF-A0AAJ2BZG0-F1
#
_cell.length_a   1.000
_cell.length_b   1.000
_cell.length_c   1.000
_cell.angle_alpha   90.00
_cell.angle_beta   90.00
_cell.angle_gamma   90.00
#
_symmetry.space_group_name_H-M   'P 1'
#
loop_
_entity.id
_entity.type
_entity.pdbx_description
1 polymer ?
#
loop_
_entity_poly.entity_id
_entity_poly.type
_entity_poly.pdbx_seq_one_letter_code
_entity_poly.pdbx_strand_id
1 'polypeptide(L)'
;MRRLPIYFLIDVSESMVGDPIQQVEDGIATIIKAIKTDPYAIETVWISIIVFAGQAKTLVPLQEVVSFYPPRFPIGGGTSLSNGLGHLMFELRRNIVKTTMEQKGDWKPIVFLLTDGVPTDDTKAAITEWKQHWGKTANMVAISFGNGTDLSLLNELTDNVLTFNNATPEDYRKFFKWITDSIKTSSISVENNNSGFEMAKLDDSSLTKIDFSNAKAKPVEQYIDNNFVVLAGKCQNTKKPYLIKYKKFLSNANTMGFNYQSLSYRLVGAYKVDDTYNELTDINGISAKINTEELVGMPACPCCGNQYAFAMCACGELHCVGTQNINENDKNEAEISATCPSCGVHGSYGFSSGGFDVNRTQG
;
A
#
# COMPACT_ATOMS: atom_id res chain seq x y z
N MET A 1 12.84 24.30 23.11
CA MET A 1 12.46 24.42 21.69
C MET A 1 11.16 23.64 21.50
N ARG A 2 10.23 24.10 20.64
CA ARG A 2 8.99 23.36 20.37
C ARG A 2 9.26 22.32 19.28
N ARG A 3 8.69 21.12 19.39
CA ARG A 3 8.84 20.07 18.37
C ARG A 3 7.77 20.24 17.28
N LEU A 4 8.11 19.89 16.05
CA LEU A 4 7.17 19.72 14.94
C LEU A 4 7.04 18.22 14.64
N PRO A 5 6.01 17.53 15.18
CA PRO A 5 5.80 16.11 14.95
C PRO A 5 5.27 15.87 13.53
N ILE A 6 5.88 14.93 12.82
CA ILE A 6 5.48 14.48 11.49
C ILE A 6 5.23 12.98 11.56
N TYR A 7 4.05 12.55 11.14
CA TYR A 7 3.65 11.16 11.08
C TYR A 7 3.46 10.76 9.62
N PHE A 8 4.19 9.74 9.18
CA PHE A 8 3.87 9.05 7.94
C PHE A 8 2.99 7.85 8.29
N LEU A 9 1.73 7.89 7.84
CA LEU A 9 0.80 6.77 7.90
C LEU A 9 0.81 6.10 6.52
N ILE A 10 1.50 4.98 6.41
CA ILE A 10 1.83 4.34 5.13
C ILE A 10 1.04 3.04 5.00
N ASP A 11 0.29 2.94 3.92
CA ASP A 11 -0.31 1.69 3.46
C ASP A 11 0.78 0.75 2.98
N VAL A 12 0.79 -0.46 3.53
CA VAL A 12 1.71 -1.54 3.17
C VAL A 12 0.95 -2.83 2.82
N SER A 13 -0.29 -2.67 2.38
CA SER A 13 -1.12 -3.77 1.91
C SER A 13 -0.58 -4.40 0.62
N GLU A 14 -1.18 -5.50 0.22
CA GLU A 14 -0.77 -6.26 -0.96
C GLU A 14 -0.89 -5.47 -2.27
N SER A 15 -1.81 -4.50 -2.35
CA SER A 15 -1.90 -3.58 -3.48
C SER A 15 -0.62 -2.76 -3.65
N MET A 16 0.15 -2.51 -2.58
CA MET A 16 1.40 -1.75 -2.64
C MET A 16 2.61 -2.57 -3.09
N VAL A 17 2.50 -3.90 -3.20
CA VAL A 17 3.65 -4.77 -3.54
C VAL A 17 4.20 -4.46 -4.94
N GLY A 18 5.53 -4.46 -5.04
CA GLY A 18 6.28 -4.15 -6.25
C GLY A 18 6.80 -2.70 -6.24
N ASP A 19 6.69 -2.01 -7.38
CA ASP A 19 7.22 -0.66 -7.53
C ASP A 19 6.69 0.35 -6.50
N PRO A 20 5.38 0.41 -6.14
CA PRO A 20 4.85 1.45 -5.26
C PRO A 20 5.56 1.51 -3.90
N ILE A 21 5.70 0.38 -3.21
CA ILE A 21 6.36 0.35 -1.90
C ILE A 21 7.83 0.74 -1.99
N GLN A 22 8.54 0.31 -3.05
CA GLN A 22 9.94 0.66 -3.26
C GLN A 22 10.12 2.17 -3.47
N GLN A 23 9.22 2.80 -4.24
CA GLN A 23 9.25 4.25 -4.45
C GLN A 23 8.97 5.01 -3.15
N VAL A 24 8.09 4.49 -2.28
CA VAL A 24 7.85 5.07 -0.95
C VAL A 24 9.09 4.95 -0.05
N GLU A 25 9.78 3.80 -0.04
CA GLU A 25 11.05 3.63 0.69
C GLU A 25 12.11 4.64 0.24
N ASP A 26 12.35 4.72 -1.06
CA ASP A 26 13.34 5.62 -1.67
C ASP A 26 12.97 7.10 -1.42
N GLY A 27 11.67 7.41 -1.47
CA GLY A 27 11.11 8.71 -1.17
C GLY A 27 11.33 9.17 0.27
N ILE A 28 11.01 8.30 1.23
CA ILE A 28 11.26 8.56 2.65
C ILE A 28 12.76 8.75 2.90
N ALA A 29 13.62 7.91 2.33
CA ALA A 29 15.07 8.08 2.46
C ALA A 29 15.54 9.44 1.93
N THR A 30 14.96 9.89 0.82
CA THR A 30 15.24 11.21 0.21
C THR A 30 14.78 12.36 1.11
N ILE A 31 13.56 12.28 1.66
CA ILE A 31 13.03 13.29 2.60
C ILE A 31 13.94 13.42 3.82
N ILE A 32 14.29 12.29 4.45
CA ILE A 32 15.13 12.28 5.65
C ILE A 32 16.49 12.90 5.36
N LYS A 33 17.12 12.53 4.24
CA LYS A 33 18.40 13.11 3.83
C LYS A 33 18.30 14.63 3.66
N ALA A 34 17.25 15.12 3.03
CA ALA A 34 17.07 16.54 2.78
C ALA A 34 16.74 17.35 4.05
N ILE A 35 16.02 16.77 5.01
CA ILE A 35 15.77 17.37 6.33
C ILE A 35 17.06 17.41 7.15
N LYS A 36 17.88 16.35 7.13
CA LYS A 36 19.20 16.33 7.82
C LYS A 36 20.18 17.39 7.29
N THR A 37 20.00 17.86 6.07
CA THR A 37 20.84 18.94 5.51
C THR A 37 20.31 20.34 5.82
N ASP A 38 19.13 20.45 6.42
CA ASP A 38 18.48 21.72 6.72
C ASP A 38 18.71 22.11 8.19
N PRO A 39 19.44 23.20 8.47
CA PRO A 39 19.80 23.59 9.84
C PRO A 39 18.60 23.87 10.76
N TYR A 40 17.47 24.29 10.20
CA TYR A 40 16.27 24.61 11.00
C TYR A 40 15.42 23.36 11.21
N ALA A 41 15.20 22.58 10.14
CA ALA A 41 14.33 21.42 10.23
C ALA A 41 14.97 20.29 11.05
N ILE A 42 16.30 20.15 11.05
CA ILE A 42 16.99 19.09 11.81
C ILE A 42 16.80 19.21 13.33
N GLU A 43 16.67 20.43 13.87
CA GLU A 43 16.53 20.68 15.31
C GLU A 43 15.08 20.60 15.79
N THR A 44 14.11 20.83 14.89
CA THR A 44 12.70 20.99 15.25
C THR A 44 11.83 19.80 14.84
N VAL A 45 12.17 19.10 13.75
CA VAL A 45 11.34 18.03 13.20
C VAL A 45 11.54 16.72 13.97
N TRP A 46 10.41 16.08 14.28
CA TRP A 46 10.35 14.74 14.86
C TRP A 46 9.52 13.86 13.95
N ILE A 47 10.01 12.66 13.62
CA ILE A 47 9.36 11.78 12.63
C ILE A 47 8.96 10.47 13.29
N SER A 48 7.74 10.03 12.98
CA SER A 48 7.22 8.70 13.28
C SER A 48 6.75 8.05 11.98
N ILE A 49 6.99 6.75 11.84
CA ILE A 49 6.43 5.94 10.75
C ILE A 49 5.48 4.93 11.37
N ILE A 50 4.23 5.00 10.91
CA ILE A 50 3.18 4.05 11.19
C ILE A 50 2.83 3.37 9.88
N VAL A 51 2.82 2.04 9.88
CA VAL A 51 2.42 1.25 8.72
C VAL A 51 1.11 0.54 9.02
N PHE A 52 0.27 0.36 8.00
CA PHE A 52 -0.95 -0.41 8.11
C PHE A 52 -1.21 -1.26 6.86
N ALA A 53 -1.77 -2.44 7.09
CA ALA A 53 -2.42 -3.31 6.10
C ALA A 53 -3.71 -3.78 6.77
N GLY A 54 -3.95 -5.09 6.92
CA GLY A 54 -5.02 -5.61 7.78
C GLY A 54 -4.87 -5.23 9.26
N GLN A 55 -3.63 -5.07 9.73
CA GLN A 55 -3.29 -4.53 11.05
C GLN A 55 -2.41 -3.29 10.93
N ALA A 56 -2.26 -2.53 12.02
CA ALA A 56 -1.40 -1.36 12.09
C ALA A 56 -0.31 -1.50 13.16
N LYS A 57 0.89 -0.96 12.89
CA LYS A 57 1.96 -0.87 13.89
C LYS A 57 2.85 0.35 13.68
N THR A 58 3.47 0.81 14.76
CA THR A 58 4.55 1.80 14.71
C THR A 58 5.84 1.10 14.29
N LEU A 59 6.33 1.40 13.09
CA LEU A 59 7.58 0.85 12.58
C LEU A 59 8.78 1.66 13.09
N VAL A 60 8.63 2.98 13.17
CA VAL A 60 9.62 3.87 13.77
C VAL A 60 8.90 4.78 14.77
N PRO A 61 9.23 4.71 16.07
CA PRO A 61 8.62 5.57 17.08
C PRO A 61 8.97 7.04 16.82
N LEU A 62 8.17 7.96 17.37
CA LEU A 62 8.41 9.39 17.22
C LEU A 62 9.79 9.76 17.80
N GLN A 63 10.71 10.13 16.92
CA GLN A 63 12.09 10.46 17.29
C GLN A 63 12.65 11.61 16.45
N GLU A 64 13.74 12.20 16.91
CA GLU A 64 14.48 13.23 16.18
C GLU A 64 15.02 12.70 14.86
N VAL A 65 15.04 13.56 13.84
CA VAL A 65 15.49 13.16 12.49
C VAL A 65 16.95 12.70 12.50
N VAL A 66 17.81 13.26 13.35
CA VAL A 66 19.24 12.90 13.44
C VAL A 66 19.43 11.39 13.63
N SER A 67 18.66 10.81 14.57
CA SER A 67 18.68 9.39 14.93
C SER A 67 17.84 8.51 14.00
N PHE A 68 17.18 9.11 13.01
CA PHE A 68 16.28 8.41 12.10
C PHE A 68 17.05 7.67 11.00
N TYR A 69 16.70 6.39 10.84
CA TYR A 69 17.14 5.53 9.74
C TYR A 69 15.89 5.05 8.97
N PRO A 70 15.82 5.24 7.64
CA PRO A 70 14.71 4.74 6.84
C PRO A 70 14.55 3.21 6.99
N PRO A 71 13.39 2.71 7.41
CA PRO A 71 13.16 1.28 7.55
C PRO A 71 12.82 0.65 6.19
N ARG A 72 12.87 -0.69 6.13
CA ARG A 72 12.17 -1.45 5.09
C ARG A 72 10.71 -1.63 5.49
N PHE A 73 9.81 -1.55 4.52
CA PHE A 73 8.39 -1.73 4.77
C PHE A 73 7.99 -3.21 4.58
N PRO A 74 7.42 -3.85 5.62
CA PRO A 74 6.82 -5.17 5.47
C PRO A 74 5.54 -5.07 4.63
N ILE A 75 5.17 -6.12 3.92
CA ILE A 75 3.85 -6.22 3.28
C ILE A 75 2.90 -6.99 4.19
N GLY A 76 1.61 -6.65 4.22
CA GLY A 76 0.57 -7.41 4.93
C GLY A 76 -0.70 -7.59 4.09
N GLY A 77 -1.52 -8.57 4.43
CA GLY A 77 -2.80 -8.83 3.77
C GLY A 77 -3.91 -7.88 4.23
N GLY A 78 -4.70 -7.38 3.27
CA GLY A 78 -5.83 -6.48 3.52
C GLY A 78 -5.43 -5.02 3.73
N THR A 79 -6.43 -4.13 3.75
CA THR A 79 -6.24 -2.67 3.82
C THR A 79 -7.20 -2.09 4.86
N SER A 80 -6.90 -2.27 6.14
CA SER A 80 -7.70 -1.76 7.25
C SER A 80 -7.31 -0.32 7.59
N LEU A 81 -8.01 0.63 6.99
CA LEU A 81 -7.80 2.04 7.26
C LEU A 81 -8.30 2.42 8.66
N SER A 82 -9.31 1.72 9.20
CA SER A 82 -9.75 1.96 10.58
C SER A 82 -8.67 1.62 11.60
N ASN A 83 -7.96 0.49 11.43
CA ASN A 83 -6.83 0.12 12.29
C ASN A 83 -5.68 1.13 12.14
N GLY A 84 -5.36 1.54 10.91
CA GLY A 84 -4.34 2.57 10.64
C GLY A 84 -4.63 3.90 11.34
N LEU A 85 -5.86 4.43 11.18
CA LEU A 85 -6.29 5.67 11.84
C LEU A 85 -6.37 5.52 13.35
N GLY A 86 -6.91 4.40 13.85
CA GLY A 86 -7.00 4.12 15.29
C GLY A 86 -5.62 4.13 15.95
N HIS A 87 -4.64 3.46 15.33
CA HIS A 87 -3.27 3.41 15.80
C HIS A 87 -2.56 4.77 15.69
N LEU A 88 -2.78 5.52 14.61
CA LEU A 88 -2.30 6.89 14.49
C LEU A 88 -2.83 7.75 15.65
N MET A 89 -4.14 7.74 15.89
CA MET A 89 -4.72 8.51 17.00
C MET A 89 -4.15 8.06 18.35
N PHE A 90 -3.88 6.77 18.54
CA PHE A 90 -3.19 6.26 19.74
C PHE A 90 -1.81 6.89 19.92
N GLU A 91 -0.97 6.87 18.88
CA GLU A 91 0.37 7.47 18.92
C GLU A 91 0.30 9.00 19.11
N LEU A 92 -0.66 9.68 18.49
CA LEU A 92 -0.86 11.11 18.68
C LEU A 92 -1.24 11.45 20.14
N ARG A 93 -2.15 10.69 20.77
CA ARG A 93 -2.51 10.89 22.19
C ARG A 93 -1.32 10.67 23.12
N ARG A 94 -0.49 9.68 22.80
CA ARG A 94 0.62 9.26 23.64
C ARG A 94 1.81 10.23 23.59
N ASN A 95 2.14 10.73 22.39
CA ASN A 95 3.44 11.39 22.17
C ASN A 95 3.37 12.92 22.05
N ILE A 96 2.19 13.50 21.76
CA ILE A 96 2.05 14.94 21.60
C ILE A 96 2.01 15.63 22.97
N VAL A 97 2.94 16.56 23.16
CA VAL A 97 2.99 17.41 24.35
C VAL A 97 2.14 18.66 24.10
N LYS A 98 1.11 18.86 24.93
CA LYS A 98 0.25 20.04 24.85
C LYS A 98 0.89 21.22 25.57
N THR A 99 0.60 22.44 25.10
CA THR A 99 1.02 23.65 25.79
C THR A 99 0.34 23.76 27.15
N THR A 100 1.14 23.99 28.18
CA THR A 100 0.69 24.31 29.54
C THR A 100 1.15 25.73 29.91
N MET A 101 0.82 26.20 31.11
CA MET A 101 1.33 27.48 31.61
C MET A 101 2.86 27.46 31.81
N GLU A 102 3.43 26.28 32.01
CA GLU A 102 4.84 26.09 32.38
C GLU A 102 5.71 25.68 31.17
N GLN A 103 5.11 25.06 30.14
CA GLN A 103 5.83 24.54 28.99
C GLN A 103 5.10 24.83 27.67
N LYS A 104 5.84 25.36 26.69
CA LYS A 104 5.38 25.40 25.30
C LYS A 104 5.30 23.98 24.74
N GLY A 105 4.11 23.57 24.31
CA GLY A 105 3.89 22.25 23.73
C GLY A 105 4.38 22.15 22.29
N ASP A 106 4.11 21.01 21.68
CA ASP A 106 4.43 20.77 20.27
C ASP A 106 3.63 21.68 19.35
N TRP A 107 4.15 21.86 18.15
CA TRP A 107 3.38 22.41 17.05
C TRP A 107 2.32 21.41 16.57
N LYS A 108 1.34 21.89 15.80
CA LYS A 108 0.31 21.00 15.24
C LYS A 108 1.01 19.93 14.40
N PRO A 109 0.80 18.63 14.69
CA PRO A 109 1.41 17.56 13.95
C PRO A 109 0.98 17.60 12.49
N ILE A 110 1.87 17.17 11.61
CA ILE A 110 1.59 16.96 10.19
C ILE A 110 1.49 15.45 9.95
N VAL A 111 0.41 15.00 9.35
CA VAL A 111 0.16 13.59 9.02
C VAL A 111 0.13 13.46 7.50
N PHE A 112 1.03 12.66 6.95
CA PHE A 112 1.01 12.24 5.55
C PHE A 112 0.43 10.83 5.48
N LEU A 113 -0.81 10.70 4.98
CA LEU A 113 -1.42 9.42 4.66
C LEU A 113 -1.05 9.05 3.21
N LEU A 114 -0.44 7.89 3.02
CA LEU A 114 0.05 7.38 1.75
C LEU A 114 -0.64 6.05 1.47
N THR A 115 -1.51 5.97 0.46
CA THR A 115 -2.28 4.74 0.14
C THR A 115 -2.57 4.63 -1.36
N ASP A 116 -2.67 3.40 -1.88
CA ASP A 116 -3.08 3.10 -3.25
C ASP A 116 -4.38 2.28 -3.32
N GLY A 117 -4.92 1.88 -2.16
CA GLY A 117 -5.97 0.88 -2.04
C GLY A 117 -7.35 1.42 -1.66
N VAL A 118 -8.34 0.55 -1.76
CA VAL A 118 -9.69 0.76 -1.21
C VAL A 118 -9.74 0.08 0.16
N PRO A 119 -10.21 0.75 1.23
CA PRO A 119 -10.31 0.13 2.53
C PRO A 119 -11.16 -1.15 2.50
N THR A 120 -10.65 -2.21 3.14
CA THR A 120 -11.31 -3.53 3.22
C THR A 120 -12.08 -3.68 4.54
N ASP A 121 -12.37 -2.58 5.23
CA ASP A 121 -13.01 -2.54 6.55
C ASP A 121 -14.01 -1.38 6.71
N ASP A 122 -14.82 -1.40 7.78
CA ASP A 122 -15.71 -0.28 8.11
C ASP A 122 -14.94 0.86 8.78
N THR A 123 -14.70 1.92 7.99
CA THR A 123 -13.92 3.09 8.41
C THR A 123 -14.72 4.15 9.15
N LYS A 124 -16.07 4.06 9.19
CA LYS A 124 -16.95 5.16 9.66
C LYS A 124 -16.64 5.62 11.07
N ALA A 125 -16.43 4.68 11.99
CA ALA A 125 -16.17 5.01 13.40
C ALA A 125 -14.83 5.75 13.56
N ALA A 126 -13.76 5.25 12.92
CA ALA A 126 -12.45 5.87 12.97
C ALA A 126 -12.41 7.25 12.31
N ILE A 127 -13.06 7.42 11.15
CA ILE A 127 -13.22 8.72 10.47
C ILE A 127 -14.00 9.70 11.35
N THR A 128 -15.09 9.25 11.98
CA THR A 128 -15.90 10.09 12.87
C THR A 128 -15.08 10.58 14.06
N GLU A 129 -14.31 9.70 14.69
CA GLU A 129 -13.42 10.08 15.79
C GLU A 129 -12.35 11.08 15.34
N TRP A 130 -11.72 10.83 14.18
CA TRP A 130 -10.74 11.72 13.56
C TRP A 130 -11.30 13.13 13.37
N LYS A 131 -12.48 13.25 12.73
CA LYS A 131 -13.15 14.53 12.49
C LYS A 131 -13.44 15.28 13.79
N GLN A 132 -13.90 14.58 14.82
CA GLN A 132 -14.31 15.19 16.09
C GLN A 132 -13.12 15.68 16.93
N HIS A 133 -12.03 14.92 16.97
CA HIS A 133 -10.95 15.16 17.95
C HIS A 133 -9.63 15.64 17.33
N TRP A 134 -9.38 15.33 16.04
CA TRP A 134 -8.07 15.49 15.41
C TRP A 134 -8.07 16.45 14.23
N GLY A 135 -9.15 16.55 13.45
CA GLY A 135 -9.20 17.39 12.25
C GLY A 135 -8.89 18.88 12.47
N LYS A 136 -9.00 19.39 13.71
CA LYS A 136 -8.64 20.78 14.06
C LYS A 136 -7.25 20.91 14.68
N THR A 137 -6.72 19.82 15.23
CA THR A 137 -5.50 19.79 16.06
C THR A 137 -4.31 19.17 15.32
N ALA A 138 -4.54 18.44 14.22
CA ALA A 138 -3.54 17.91 13.30
C ALA A 138 -3.79 18.41 11.87
N ASN A 139 -2.71 18.57 11.10
CA ASN A 139 -2.79 18.84 9.66
C ASN A 139 -2.62 17.51 8.93
N MET A 140 -3.63 17.05 8.19
CA MET A 140 -3.52 15.83 7.39
C MET A 140 -3.44 16.15 5.90
N VAL A 141 -2.54 15.46 5.22
CA VAL A 141 -2.43 15.42 3.76
C VAL A 141 -2.62 13.97 3.35
N ALA A 142 -3.66 13.69 2.56
CA ALA A 142 -3.92 12.36 2.03
C ALA A 142 -3.40 12.27 0.60
N ILE A 143 -2.56 11.28 0.34
CA ILE A 143 -1.94 11.04 -0.95
C ILE A 143 -2.41 9.68 -1.46
N SER A 144 -3.11 9.72 -2.58
CA SER A 144 -3.58 8.57 -3.33
C SER A 144 -2.59 8.24 -4.45
N PHE A 145 -2.10 7.00 -4.51
CA PHE A 145 -1.30 6.52 -5.63
C PHE A 145 -2.19 5.85 -6.68
N GLY A 146 -2.07 6.31 -7.92
CA GLY A 146 -2.86 5.82 -9.04
C GLY A 146 -4.35 6.13 -8.93
N ASN A 147 -5.15 5.45 -9.77
CA ASN A 147 -6.58 5.74 -9.96
C ASN A 147 -7.50 4.79 -9.17
N GLY A 148 -6.96 3.96 -8.27
CA GLY A 148 -7.69 2.87 -7.62
C GLY A 148 -8.37 3.25 -6.29
N THR A 149 -7.91 4.32 -5.64
CA THR A 149 -8.30 4.68 -4.28
C THR A 149 -9.69 5.31 -4.20
N ASP A 150 -10.38 5.11 -3.07
CA ASP A 150 -11.63 5.82 -2.77
C ASP A 150 -11.34 7.26 -2.30
N LEU A 151 -11.26 8.16 -3.28
CA LEU A 151 -11.04 9.58 -3.06
C LEU A 151 -12.15 10.24 -2.23
N SER A 152 -13.38 9.71 -2.28
CA SER A 152 -14.50 10.26 -1.50
C SER A 152 -14.30 10.03 -0.01
N LEU A 153 -13.78 8.85 0.34
CA LEU A 153 -13.41 8.50 1.71
C LEU A 153 -12.22 9.32 2.20
N LEU A 154 -11.19 9.52 1.37
CA LEU A 154 -10.05 10.39 1.75
C LEU A 154 -10.46 11.84 2.00
N ASN A 155 -11.43 12.35 1.24
CA ASN A 155 -11.97 13.69 1.43
C ASN A 155 -12.73 13.85 2.76
N GLU A 156 -13.23 12.76 3.34
CA GLU A 156 -13.78 12.81 4.68
C GLU A 156 -12.70 13.09 5.75
N LEU A 157 -11.45 12.72 5.49
CA LEU A 157 -10.36 12.91 6.44
C LEU A 157 -9.72 14.30 6.36
N THR A 158 -9.62 14.87 5.16
CA THR A 158 -8.94 16.16 4.92
C THR A 158 -9.34 16.81 3.59
N ASP A 159 -9.33 18.15 3.55
CA ASP A 159 -9.46 18.95 2.33
C ASP A 159 -8.18 18.94 1.45
N ASN A 160 -7.10 18.35 1.94
CA ASN A 160 -5.81 18.25 1.26
C ASN A 160 -5.60 16.83 0.71
N VAL A 161 -6.44 16.44 -0.23
CA VAL A 161 -6.29 15.20 -0.99
C VAL A 161 -5.51 15.47 -2.28
N LEU A 162 -4.40 14.76 -2.44
CA LEU A 162 -3.56 14.80 -3.63
C LEU A 162 -3.61 13.45 -4.32
N THR A 163 -3.76 13.46 -5.63
CA THR A 163 -3.59 12.27 -6.46
C THR A 163 -2.25 12.30 -7.15
N PHE A 164 -1.56 11.17 -7.08
CA PHE A 164 -0.32 10.93 -7.76
C PHE A 164 -0.57 9.85 -8.82
N ASN A 165 -0.81 10.30 -10.06
CA ASN A 165 -1.26 9.43 -11.15
C ASN A 165 -0.12 8.94 -12.06
N ASN A 166 1.09 9.50 -11.92
CA ASN A 166 2.19 9.24 -12.84
C ASN A 166 3.25 8.33 -12.20
N ALA A 167 3.48 7.18 -12.81
CA ALA A 167 4.31 6.11 -12.24
C ALA A 167 5.80 6.17 -12.64
N THR A 168 6.32 7.32 -13.10
CA THR A 168 7.76 7.40 -13.43
C THR A 168 8.57 7.69 -12.17
N PRO A 169 9.80 7.15 -12.02
CA PRO A 169 10.69 7.50 -10.92
C PRO A 169 10.92 9.00 -10.76
N GLU A 170 10.93 9.75 -11.86
CA GLU A 170 11.07 11.21 -11.89
C GLU A 170 9.88 11.92 -11.23
N ASP A 171 8.66 11.43 -11.45
CA ASP A 171 7.45 11.98 -10.81
C ASP A 171 7.49 11.75 -9.29
N TYR A 172 7.93 10.57 -8.84
CA TYR A 172 8.09 10.27 -7.42
C TYR A 172 9.13 11.22 -6.79
N ARG A 173 10.26 11.45 -7.46
CA ARG A 173 11.27 12.43 -6.98
C ARG A 173 10.69 13.83 -6.82
N LYS A 174 9.90 14.31 -7.78
CA LYS A 174 9.23 15.63 -7.68
C LYS A 174 8.24 15.67 -6.51
N PHE A 175 7.47 14.62 -6.32
CA PHE A 175 6.52 14.50 -5.22
C PHE A 175 7.22 14.53 -3.85
N PHE A 176 8.26 13.71 -3.65
CA PHE A 176 8.99 13.70 -2.39
C PHE A 176 9.79 14.98 -2.15
N LYS A 177 10.24 15.65 -3.24
CA LYS A 177 10.75 17.02 -3.16
C LYS A 177 9.68 17.99 -2.67
N TRP A 178 8.45 17.92 -3.18
CA TRP A 178 7.36 18.76 -2.70
C TRP A 178 7.02 18.51 -1.23
N ILE A 179 7.01 17.25 -0.76
CA ILE A 179 6.85 16.95 0.68
C ILE A 179 7.98 17.60 1.47
N THR A 180 9.22 17.41 1.03
CA THR A 180 10.40 17.97 1.68
C THR A 180 10.31 19.50 1.79
N ASP A 181 9.99 20.16 0.68
CA ASP A 181 9.88 21.61 0.62
C ASP A 181 8.71 22.09 1.51
N SER A 182 7.58 21.36 1.55
CA SER A 182 6.46 21.65 2.45
C SER A 182 6.82 21.50 3.93
N ILE A 183 7.60 20.49 4.30
CA ILE A 183 8.10 20.30 5.67
C ILE A 183 9.02 21.46 6.06
N LYS A 184 9.92 21.86 5.17
CA LYS A 184 10.85 22.99 5.41
C LYS A 184 10.10 24.31 5.54
N THR A 185 9.17 24.60 4.64
CA THR A 185 8.33 25.80 4.71
C THR A 185 7.53 25.83 6.01
N SER A 186 6.91 24.70 6.37
CA SER A 186 6.17 24.58 7.63
C SER A 186 7.08 24.74 8.85
N SER A 187 8.29 24.19 8.83
CA SER A 187 9.27 24.35 9.92
C SER A 187 9.60 25.83 10.16
N ILE A 188 9.85 26.59 9.08
CA ILE A 188 10.21 28.01 9.14
C ILE A 188 9.00 28.89 9.49
N SER A 189 7.84 28.63 8.91
CA SER A 189 6.63 29.46 9.14
C SER A 189 6.16 29.38 10.60
N VAL A 190 6.30 28.19 11.16
CA VAL A 190 5.93 27.86 12.52
C VAL A 190 6.85 28.56 13.53
N GLU A 191 8.16 28.66 13.28
CA GLU A 191 9.06 29.47 14.11
C GLU A 191 8.72 30.98 14.08
N ASN A 192 8.20 31.46 12.95
CA ASN A 192 7.80 32.86 12.76
C ASN A 192 6.38 33.20 13.29
N ASN A 193 5.77 32.33 14.11
CA ASN A 193 4.45 32.49 14.71
C ASN A 193 3.26 32.62 13.73
N ASN A 194 3.40 32.22 12.47
CA ASN A 194 2.25 32.07 11.58
C ASN A 194 1.51 30.76 11.92
N SER A 195 0.22 30.86 12.24
CA SER A 195 -0.60 29.74 12.73
C SER A 195 -1.15 28.81 11.63
N GLY A 196 -0.57 28.85 10.43
CA GLY A 196 -1.02 28.10 9.26
C GLY A 196 -0.02 27.04 8.82
N PHE A 197 -0.51 25.85 8.45
CA PHE A 197 0.26 24.87 7.68
C PHE A 197 0.38 25.39 6.24
N GLU A 198 1.56 25.92 5.91
CA GLU A 198 1.87 26.39 4.56
C GLU A 198 2.56 25.26 3.79
N MET A 199 1.91 24.79 2.74
CA MET A 199 2.49 23.83 1.80
C MET A 199 3.29 24.57 0.73
N ALA A 200 4.32 23.90 0.21
CA ALA A 200 5.00 24.39 -0.99
C ALA A 200 4.00 24.49 -2.16
N LYS A 201 4.21 25.47 -3.04
CA LYS A 201 3.40 25.60 -4.25
C LYS A 201 3.53 24.32 -5.09
N LEU A 202 2.40 23.85 -5.63
CA LEU A 202 2.38 22.69 -6.51
C LEU A 202 2.94 23.11 -7.87
N ASP A 203 4.05 22.50 -8.28
CA ASP A 203 4.57 22.63 -9.64
C ASP A 203 3.83 21.62 -10.55
N ASP A 204 3.02 22.15 -11.46
CA ASP A 204 1.86 21.55 -12.13
C ASP A 204 2.15 20.41 -13.14
N SER A 205 2.65 19.24 -12.71
CA SER A 205 2.71 18.08 -13.64
C SER A 205 2.45 16.68 -13.06
N SER A 206 2.67 16.45 -11.77
CA SER A 206 2.61 15.09 -11.19
C SER A 206 1.64 14.94 -10.02
N LEU A 207 1.14 16.07 -9.46
CA LEU A 207 0.22 16.10 -8.33
C LEU A 207 -0.99 16.94 -8.69
N THR A 208 -2.16 16.34 -8.63
CA THR A 208 -3.43 17.04 -8.81
C THR A 208 -4.16 17.12 -7.48
N LYS A 209 -4.39 18.36 -7.01
CA LYS A 209 -5.32 18.58 -5.90
C LYS A 209 -6.74 18.38 -6.43
N ILE A 210 -7.50 17.55 -5.74
CA ILE A 210 -8.88 17.26 -6.16
C ILE A 210 -9.81 18.32 -5.60
N ASP A 211 -10.67 18.86 -6.49
CA ASP A 211 -11.84 19.64 -6.09
C ASP A 211 -13.05 18.70 -6.03
N PHE A 212 -13.61 18.55 -4.84
CA PHE A 212 -14.72 17.63 -4.57
C PHE A 212 -16.10 18.25 -4.77
N SER A 213 -16.21 19.44 -5.37
CA SER A 213 -17.48 20.13 -5.63
C SER A 213 -18.54 19.31 -6.38
N ASN A 214 -18.16 18.21 -7.06
CA ASN A 214 -19.07 17.31 -7.79
C ASN A 214 -18.99 15.82 -7.40
N ALA A 215 -18.31 15.46 -6.30
CA ALA A 215 -18.14 14.05 -5.92
C ALA A 215 -19.41 13.51 -5.24
N LYS A 216 -20.07 12.52 -5.86
CA LYS A 216 -21.13 11.74 -5.22
C LYS A 216 -20.50 10.61 -4.40
N ALA A 217 -20.84 10.54 -3.11
CA ALA A 217 -20.51 9.39 -2.27
C ALA A 217 -21.07 8.11 -2.90
N LYS A 218 -20.21 7.13 -3.18
CA LYS A 218 -20.67 5.79 -3.56
C LYS A 218 -20.98 5.01 -2.28
N PRO A 219 -22.09 4.25 -2.24
CA PRO A 219 -22.31 3.33 -1.12
C PRO A 219 -21.21 2.26 -1.13
N VAL A 220 -20.56 2.06 0.01
CA VAL A 220 -19.56 1.01 0.23
C VAL A 220 -20.31 -0.32 0.33
N GLU A 221 -20.47 -1.01 -0.80
CA GLU A 221 -21.21 -2.28 -0.84
C GLU A 221 -20.29 -3.51 -0.82
N GLN A 222 -18.98 -3.37 -1.07
CA GLN A 222 -18.04 -4.50 -1.06
C GLN A 222 -16.65 -4.10 -0.56
N TYR A 223 -16.19 -4.74 0.51
CA TYR A 223 -14.85 -4.59 1.11
C TYR A 223 -13.77 -5.37 0.36
N ILE A 224 -13.87 -5.46 -0.97
CA ILE A 224 -12.92 -6.16 -1.83
C ILE A 224 -12.37 -5.14 -2.83
N ASP A 225 -11.04 -5.00 -2.90
CA ASP A 225 -10.42 -4.17 -3.92
C ASP A 225 -10.65 -4.79 -5.30
N ASN A 226 -11.27 -4.07 -6.23
CA ASN A 226 -11.50 -4.56 -7.59
C ASN A 226 -10.44 -4.06 -8.59
N ASN A 227 -9.46 -3.29 -8.15
CA ASN A 227 -8.39 -2.75 -9.00
C ASN A 227 -7.23 -3.73 -9.17
N PHE A 228 -6.97 -4.53 -8.14
CA PHE A 228 -5.94 -5.53 -8.12
C PHE A 228 -6.53 -6.90 -7.82
N VAL A 229 -5.78 -7.93 -8.20
CA VAL A 229 -5.99 -9.29 -7.72
C VAL A 229 -4.63 -9.78 -7.27
N VAL A 230 -4.51 -10.09 -5.99
CA VAL A 230 -3.28 -10.64 -5.43
C VAL A 230 -3.53 -12.08 -4.98
N LEU A 231 -2.57 -12.95 -5.29
CA LEU A 231 -2.60 -14.36 -4.96
C LEU A 231 -1.35 -14.70 -4.16
N ALA A 232 -1.52 -15.49 -3.10
CA ALA A 232 -0.41 -15.99 -2.30
C ALA A 232 0.04 -17.36 -2.82
N GLY A 233 1.35 -17.56 -2.93
CA GLY A 233 1.95 -18.84 -3.21
C GLY A 233 3.20 -19.09 -2.38
N LYS A 234 3.67 -20.33 -2.37
CA LYS A 234 4.86 -20.74 -1.62
C LYS A 234 5.85 -21.43 -2.51
N CYS A 235 7.12 -21.08 -2.39
CA CYS A 235 8.16 -21.66 -3.23
C CYS A 235 8.41 -23.13 -2.86
N GLN A 236 8.39 -24.03 -3.84
CA GLN A 236 8.70 -25.46 -3.62
C GLN A 236 10.10 -25.65 -3.02
N ASN A 237 11.12 -24.97 -3.57
CA ASN A 237 12.52 -25.20 -3.20
C ASN A 237 12.93 -24.50 -1.91
N THR A 238 12.51 -23.24 -1.75
CA THR A 238 12.93 -22.41 -0.60
C THR A 238 11.92 -22.39 0.53
N LYS A 239 10.69 -22.86 0.29
CA LYS A 239 9.54 -22.76 1.20
C LYS A 239 9.16 -21.33 1.59
N LYS A 240 9.75 -20.31 0.96
CA LYS A 240 9.43 -18.90 1.20
C LYS A 240 8.11 -18.50 0.52
N PRO A 241 7.26 -17.69 1.19
CA PRO A 241 6.07 -17.15 0.58
C PRO A 241 6.39 -16.11 -0.50
N TYR A 242 5.49 -15.97 -1.46
CA TYR A 242 5.51 -14.94 -2.49
C TYR A 242 4.08 -14.53 -2.86
N LEU A 243 3.95 -13.32 -3.40
CA LEU A 243 2.69 -12.80 -3.92
C LEU A 243 2.77 -12.71 -5.44
N ILE A 244 1.64 -12.97 -6.11
CA ILE A 244 1.45 -12.70 -7.53
C ILE A 244 0.42 -11.60 -7.65
N LYS A 245 0.78 -10.49 -8.28
CA LYS A 245 -0.09 -9.33 -8.45
C LYS A 245 -0.55 -9.20 -9.88
N TYR A 246 -1.85 -9.03 -10.04
CA TYR A 246 -2.52 -8.68 -11.29
C TYR A 246 -3.23 -7.34 -11.15
N LYS A 247 -3.32 -6.60 -12.25
CA LYS A 247 -4.00 -5.30 -12.32
C LYS A 247 -5.18 -5.35 -13.27
N LYS A 248 -6.29 -4.75 -12.86
CA LYS A 248 -7.51 -4.61 -13.66
C LYS A 248 -7.19 -3.97 -15.01
N PHE A 249 -7.68 -4.60 -16.06
CA PHE A 249 -7.60 -4.14 -17.43
C PHE A 249 -8.98 -4.27 -18.09
N LEU A 250 -9.48 -3.16 -18.61
CA LEU A 250 -10.73 -3.09 -19.35
C LEU A 250 -10.41 -3.02 -20.84
N SER A 251 -10.81 -4.04 -21.58
CA SER A 251 -10.73 -4.03 -23.04
C SER A 251 -12.07 -3.63 -23.62
N ASN A 252 -12.08 -2.57 -24.43
CA ASN A 252 -13.27 -2.18 -25.19
C ASN A 252 -13.12 -2.69 -26.61
N ALA A 253 -14.00 -3.59 -27.02
CA ALA A 253 -14.10 -4.04 -28.40
C ALA A 253 -15.42 -3.53 -28.98
N ASN A 254 -15.36 -2.87 -30.14
CA ASN A 254 -16.55 -2.56 -30.91
C ASN A 254 -16.64 -3.57 -32.05
N THR A 255 -17.69 -4.39 -32.07
CA THR A 255 -17.93 -5.36 -33.14
C THR A 255 -19.38 -5.26 -33.59
N MET A 256 -19.59 -5.09 -34.90
CA MET A 256 -20.92 -4.93 -35.52
C MET A 256 -21.77 -3.81 -34.87
N GLY A 257 -21.15 -2.72 -34.42
CA GLY A 257 -21.87 -1.58 -33.81
C GLY A 257 -22.26 -1.78 -32.34
N PHE A 258 -21.90 -2.92 -31.73
CA PHE A 258 -22.04 -3.16 -30.30
C PHE A 258 -20.69 -2.97 -29.60
N ASN A 259 -20.70 -2.15 -28.54
CA ASN A 259 -19.57 -1.99 -27.65
C ASN A 259 -19.62 -3.10 -26.59
N TYR A 260 -18.63 -3.99 -26.62
CA TYR A 260 -18.39 -4.99 -25.59
C TYR A 260 -17.22 -4.54 -24.72
N GLN A 261 -17.41 -4.59 -23.41
CA GLN A 261 -16.36 -4.34 -22.45
C GLN A 261 -16.01 -5.66 -21.77
N SER A 262 -14.82 -6.18 -22.02
CA SER A 262 -14.31 -7.35 -21.29
C SER A 262 -13.40 -6.92 -20.15
N LEU A 263 -13.63 -7.52 -18.99
CA LEU A 263 -12.80 -7.37 -17.79
C LEU A 263 -11.76 -8.48 -17.79
N SER A 264 -10.50 -8.13 -17.56
CA SER A 264 -9.42 -9.08 -17.31
C SER A 264 -8.44 -8.47 -16.32
N TYR A 265 -7.65 -9.29 -15.65
CA TYR A 265 -6.58 -8.87 -14.78
C TYR A 265 -5.25 -9.31 -15.38
N ARG A 266 -4.38 -8.36 -15.70
CA ARG A 266 -3.08 -8.62 -16.34
C ARG A 266 -1.98 -8.72 -15.30
N LEU A 267 -1.10 -9.70 -15.47
CA LEU A 267 0.05 -9.91 -14.60
C LEU A 267 0.90 -8.65 -14.53
N VAL A 268 1.14 -8.18 -13.30
CA VAL A 268 2.12 -7.13 -13.00
C VAL A 268 3.46 -7.79 -12.68
N GLY A 269 3.45 -8.82 -11.83
CA GLY A 269 4.66 -9.55 -11.46
C GLY A 269 4.45 -10.48 -10.28
N ALA A 270 5.52 -11.17 -9.88
CA ALA A 270 5.59 -11.96 -8.66
C ALA A 270 6.70 -11.45 -7.75
N TYR A 271 6.40 -11.35 -6.46
CA TYR A 271 7.23 -10.66 -5.47
C TYR A 271 7.46 -11.54 -4.26
N LYS A 272 8.69 -11.57 -3.76
CA LYS A 272 8.99 -12.25 -2.49
C LYS A 272 8.36 -11.46 -1.35
N VAL A 273 7.82 -12.16 -0.37
CA VAL A 273 7.43 -11.56 0.91
C VAL A 273 8.17 -12.25 2.03
N ASP A 274 8.46 -11.48 3.07
CA ASP A 274 9.14 -11.98 4.27
C ASP A 274 8.13 -12.61 5.23
N ASP A 275 8.63 -13.36 6.21
CA ASP A 275 7.80 -14.06 7.19
C ASP A 275 6.95 -13.12 8.05
N THR A 276 7.30 -11.81 8.08
CA THR A 276 6.51 -10.76 8.72
C THR A 276 5.17 -10.49 8.03
N TYR A 277 4.92 -11.08 6.85
CA TYR A 277 3.66 -10.92 6.12
C TYR A 277 2.44 -11.21 7.00
N ASN A 278 2.51 -12.28 7.79
CA ASN A 278 1.39 -12.69 8.64
C ASN A 278 1.15 -11.74 9.83
N GLU A 279 2.11 -10.92 10.24
CA GLU A 279 1.95 -10.00 11.38
C GLU A 279 0.99 -8.85 11.07
N LEU A 280 0.92 -8.44 9.81
CA LEU A 280 0.12 -7.31 9.36
C LEU A 280 -1.13 -7.72 8.59
N THR A 281 -1.33 -9.02 8.36
CA THR A 281 -2.52 -9.56 7.71
C THR A 281 -3.73 -9.54 8.64
N ASP A 282 -4.91 -9.22 8.11
CA ASP A 282 -6.15 -9.28 8.87
C ASP A 282 -6.51 -10.74 9.21
N ILE A 283 -6.79 -10.98 10.49
CA ILE A 283 -7.16 -12.31 11.00
C ILE A 283 -8.59 -12.66 10.56
N ASN A 284 -9.45 -11.66 10.36
CA ASN A 284 -10.86 -11.84 10.01
C ASN A 284 -11.18 -11.47 8.56
N GLY A 285 -10.16 -11.27 7.73
CA GLY A 285 -10.36 -10.77 6.37
C GLY A 285 -11.14 -11.74 5.49
N ILE A 286 -11.88 -11.17 4.54
CA ILE A 286 -12.81 -11.91 3.68
C ILE A 286 -12.03 -12.79 2.71
N SER A 287 -12.36 -14.09 2.67
CA SER A 287 -11.84 -15.01 1.65
C SER A 287 -12.58 -14.78 0.34
N ALA A 288 -11.95 -14.12 -0.62
CA ALA A 288 -12.44 -13.99 -1.99
C ALA A 288 -11.82 -15.08 -2.89
N LYS A 289 -12.49 -15.39 -3.99
CA LYS A 289 -11.96 -16.23 -5.06
C LYS A 289 -12.06 -15.51 -6.39
N ILE A 290 -11.19 -15.90 -7.32
CA ILE A 290 -11.24 -15.44 -8.71
C ILE A 290 -11.09 -16.61 -9.66
N ASN A 291 -11.79 -16.55 -10.78
CA ASN A 291 -11.65 -17.54 -11.84
C ASN A 291 -10.37 -17.27 -12.65
N THR A 292 -9.61 -18.31 -12.95
CA THR A 292 -8.38 -18.18 -13.74
C THR A 292 -8.59 -17.66 -15.16
N GLU A 293 -9.80 -17.76 -15.72
CA GLU A 293 -10.13 -17.20 -17.05
C GLU A 293 -10.09 -15.66 -17.06
N GLU A 294 -10.24 -15.03 -15.90
CA GLU A 294 -10.10 -13.58 -15.77
C GLU A 294 -8.63 -13.15 -15.68
N LEU A 295 -7.69 -14.08 -15.48
CA LEU A 295 -6.27 -13.80 -15.27
C LEU A 295 -5.47 -13.98 -16.55
N VAL A 296 -4.65 -12.98 -16.87
CA VAL A 296 -3.79 -12.99 -18.06
C VAL A 296 -2.32 -12.94 -17.63
N GLY A 297 -1.61 -14.03 -17.92
CA GLY A 297 -0.18 -14.19 -17.69
C GLY A 297 0.16 -15.04 -16.46
N MET A 298 1.30 -15.72 -16.52
CA MET A 298 1.82 -16.56 -15.45
C MET A 298 3.29 -16.17 -15.17
N PRO A 299 3.64 -15.77 -13.94
CA PRO A 299 5.01 -15.39 -13.63
C PRO A 299 5.88 -16.61 -13.32
N ALA A 300 7.19 -16.42 -13.47
CA ALA A 300 8.19 -17.30 -12.87
C ALA A 300 8.25 -17.09 -11.35
N CYS A 301 8.73 -18.09 -10.63
CA CYS A 301 8.89 -18.01 -9.19
C CYS A 301 9.98 -16.99 -8.82
N PRO A 302 9.65 -15.96 -8.03
CA PRO A 302 10.65 -14.96 -7.66
C PRO A 302 11.73 -15.57 -6.76
N CYS A 303 11.39 -16.58 -5.96
CA CYS A 303 12.28 -17.17 -4.95
C CYS A 303 13.39 -18.06 -5.54
N CYS A 304 13.07 -18.91 -6.51
CA CYS A 304 13.99 -19.92 -7.04
C CYS A 304 14.13 -19.96 -8.57
N GLY A 305 13.39 -19.12 -9.31
CA GLY A 305 13.45 -19.08 -10.77
C GLY A 305 12.72 -20.22 -11.49
N ASN A 306 11.91 -21.01 -10.78
CA ASN A 306 11.00 -21.99 -11.41
C ASN A 306 10.11 -21.29 -12.46
N GLN A 307 9.88 -21.93 -13.59
CA GLN A 307 9.22 -21.30 -14.74
C GLN A 307 7.77 -20.89 -14.47
N TYR A 308 7.07 -21.62 -13.61
CA TYR A 308 5.68 -21.33 -13.26
C TYR A 308 5.54 -21.16 -11.75
N ALA A 309 4.99 -20.02 -11.32
CA ALA A 309 4.65 -19.76 -9.91
C ALA A 309 3.17 -20.01 -9.59
N PHE A 310 2.40 -20.55 -10.55
CA PHE A 310 0.94 -20.66 -10.52
C PHE A 310 0.51 -22.13 -10.63
N ALA A 311 1.02 -23.01 -9.79
CA ALA A 311 0.52 -24.38 -9.71
C ALA A 311 -0.37 -24.51 -8.48
N MET A 312 -1.63 -24.89 -8.65
CA MET A 312 -2.56 -25.09 -7.54
C MET A 312 -2.53 -26.55 -7.08
N CYS A 313 -2.23 -26.76 -5.80
CA CYS A 313 -2.34 -28.09 -5.19
C CYS A 313 -3.80 -28.43 -4.85
N ALA A 314 -4.12 -29.71 -4.68
CA ALA A 314 -5.43 -30.17 -4.21
C ALA A 314 -5.83 -29.60 -2.82
N CYS A 315 -4.87 -29.10 -2.03
CA CYS A 315 -5.15 -28.39 -0.78
C CYS A 315 -5.62 -26.92 -0.98
N GLY A 316 -5.65 -26.42 -2.22
CA GLY A 316 -6.05 -25.05 -2.56
C GLY A 316 -4.91 -24.02 -2.55
N GLU A 317 -3.70 -24.41 -2.11
CA GLU A 317 -2.53 -23.53 -2.05
C GLU A 317 -1.79 -23.47 -3.38
N LEU A 318 -1.35 -22.27 -3.78
CA LEU A 318 -0.47 -22.08 -4.92
C LEU A 318 0.99 -22.33 -4.55
N HIS A 319 1.74 -22.91 -5.47
CA HIS A 319 3.19 -23.06 -5.35
C HIS A 319 3.86 -23.04 -6.71
N CYS A 320 5.19 -22.98 -6.71
CA CYS A 320 5.97 -22.94 -7.94
C CYS A 320 6.41 -24.33 -8.40
N VAL A 321 6.42 -24.52 -9.71
CA VAL A 321 6.86 -25.75 -10.38
C VAL A 321 7.85 -25.44 -11.49
N GLY A 322 8.86 -26.28 -11.64
CA GLY A 322 9.92 -26.13 -12.64
C GLY A 322 9.94 -27.32 -13.59
N THR A 323 10.27 -27.08 -14.85
CA THR A 323 10.35 -28.10 -15.92
C THR A 323 11.55 -29.04 -15.82
N GLN A 324 12.29 -29.00 -14.70
CA GLN A 324 13.41 -29.91 -14.48
C GLN A 324 12.96 -31.36 -14.24
N ASN A 325 11.68 -31.58 -13.90
CA ASN A 325 11.10 -32.90 -13.71
C ASN A 325 9.95 -33.15 -14.70
N ILE A 326 10.19 -32.90 -15.98
CA ILE A 326 9.25 -33.31 -17.03
C ILE A 326 9.33 -34.84 -17.14
N ASN A 327 8.24 -35.50 -16.82
CA ASN A 327 8.02 -36.89 -17.18
C ASN A 327 7.08 -36.94 -18.38
N GLU A 328 7.37 -37.81 -19.34
CA GLU A 328 6.43 -38.14 -20.41
C GLU A 328 5.39 -39.10 -19.83
N ASN A 329 4.13 -38.69 -19.86
CA ASN A 329 3.03 -39.60 -19.55
C ASN A 329 2.82 -40.65 -20.64
N ASP A 330 2.00 -41.66 -20.37
CA ASP A 330 1.55 -42.69 -21.33
C ASP A 330 0.92 -42.13 -22.63
N LYS A 331 0.66 -40.82 -22.69
CA LYS A 331 0.12 -40.09 -23.86
C LYS A 331 1.13 -39.14 -24.54
N ASN A 332 2.42 -39.18 -24.17
CA ASN A 332 3.48 -38.26 -24.62
C ASN A 332 3.21 -36.76 -24.31
N GLU A 333 2.44 -36.49 -23.26
CA GLU A 333 2.25 -35.13 -22.74
C GLU A 333 3.28 -34.86 -21.65
N ALA A 334 3.88 -33.66 -21.67
CA ALA A 334 4.86 -33.24 -20.67
C ALA A 334 4.16 -32.92 -19.35
N GLU A 335 4.34 -33.76 -18.33
CA GLU A 335 3.89 -33.49 -16.98
C GLU A 335 5.03 -33.03 -16.08
N ILE A 336 4.78 -31.98 -15.31
CA ILE A 336 5.73 -31.45 -14.34
C ILE A 336 5.43 -32.08 -12.99
N SER A 337 6.35 -32.88 -12.46
CA SER A 337 6.21 -33.43 -11.11
C SER A 337 6.77 -32.48 -10.04
N ALA A 338 5.97 -32.21 -9.01
CA ALA A 338 6.33 -31.30 -7.93
C ALA A 338 5.67 -31.67 -6.60
N THR A 339 6.30 -31.23 -5.50
CA THR A 339 5.80 -31.47 -4.14
C THR A 339 5.30 -30.16 -3.55
N CYS A 340 4.05 -30.13 -3.09
CA CYS A 340 3.48 -28.95 -2.48
C CYS A 340 4.21 -28.60 -1.16
N PRO A 341 4.74 -27.38 -0.99
CA PRO A 341 5.45 -26.96 0.21
C PRO A 341 4.54 -26.68 1.41
N SER A 342 3.22 -26.68 1.22
CA SER A 342 2.22 -26.44 2.28
C SER A 342 1.70 -27.74 2.88
N CYS A 343 1.31 -28.73 2.06
CA CYS A 343 0.76 -30.01 2.54
C CYS A 343 1.69 -31.22 2.35
N GLY A 344 2.81 -31.08 1.62
CA GLY A 344 3.76 -32.17 1.38
C GLY A 344 3.32 -33.20 0.33
N VAL A 345 2.15 -33.03 -0.28
CA VAL A 345 1.64 -33.94 -1.33
C VAL A 345 2.49 -33.79 -2.59
N HIS A 346 2.97 -34.92 -3.11
CA HIS A 346 3.61 -35.01 -4.42
C HIS A 346 2.55 -35.21 -5.49
N GLY A 347 2.62 -34.45 -6.57
CA GLY A 347 1.66 -34.53 -7.67
C GLY A 347 2.26 -34.16 -9.02
N SER A 348 1.58 -34.59 -10.06
CA SER A 348 1.84 -34.17 -11.44
C SER A 348 1.00 -32.95 -11.79
N TYR A 349 1.60 -32.01 -12.51
CA TYR A 349 0.98 -30.78 -12.97
C TYR A 349 1.02 -30.70 -14.49
N GLY A 350 -0.11 -30.32 -15.08
CA GLY A 350 -0.28 -30.08 -16.51
C GLY A 350 -1.08 -28.81 -16.77
N PHE A 351 -1.15 -28.38 -18.02
CA PHE A 351 -1.95 -27.23 -18.43
C PHE A 351 -3.40 -27.66 -18.64
N SER A 352 -4.33 -27.03 -17.92
CA SER A 352 -5.77 -27.19 -18.15
C SER A 352 -6.24 -26.19 -19.20
N SER A 353 -7.14 -26.63 -20.09
CA SER A 353 -7.83 -25.75 -21.05
C SER A 353 -9.09 -25.08 -20.46
N GLY A 354 -9.51 -25.45 -19.25
CA GLY A 354 -10.67 -24.88 -18.55
C GLY A 354 -10.28 -24.07 -17.33
N GLY A 355 -11.10 -23.05 -17.00
CA GLY A 355 -10.95 -22.23 -15.81
C GLY A 355 -11.25 -22.96 -14.50
N PHE A 356 -10.62 -22.52 -13.43
CA PHE A 356 -10.93 -22.93 -12.06
C PHE A 356 -10.81 -21.73 -11.12
N ASP A 357 -11.38 -21.85 -9.92
CA ASP A 357 -11.33 -20.78 -8.93
C ASP A 357 -10.10 -20.89 -8.06
N VAL A 358 -9.42 -19.76 -7.86
CA VAL A 358 -8.23 -19.63 -7.02
C VAL A 358 -8.53 -18.69 -5.87
N ASN A 359 -8.00 -19.02 -4.69
CA ASN A 359 -8.11 -18.17 -3.51
C ASN A 359 -7.35 -16.87 -3.73
N ARG A 360 -8.07 -15.77 -3.57
CA ARG A 360 -7.50 -14.43 -3.59
C ARG A 360 -7.11 -14.04 -2.16
N THR A 361 -6.04 -13.27 -2.04
CA THR A 361 -5.68 -12.65 -0.78
C THR A 361 -6.59 -11.47 -0.46
N GLN A 362 -6.38 -10.82 0.68
CA GLN A 362 -7.33 -9.86 1.24
C GLN A 362 -7.21 -8.46 0.62
N GLY A 363 -6.08 -8.14 -0.02
CA GLY A 363 -5.82 -6.86 -0.69
C GLY A 363 -6.03 -6.85 -2.20
#